data_AF-A0A931SEV4-F1
#
_entry.id   AF-A0A931SEV4-F1
#
_cell.length_a   1.000
_cell.length_b   1.000
_cell.length_c   1.000
_cell.angle_alpha   90.00
_cell.angle_beta   90.00
_cell.angle_gamma   90.00
#
_symmetry.space_group_name_H-M   'P 1'
#
loop_
_entity.id
_entity.type
_entity.pdbx_description
1 polymer ?
#
loop_
_entity_poly.entity_id
_entity_poly.type
_entity_poly.pdbx_seq_one_letter_code
_entity_poly.pdbx_strand_id
1 'polypeptide(L)'
;MAIRRQRPEESREERWLEVDASMTGTLAFKDPVNLQINGRFEGTLDTKGHLAIGEKAQVKATITGESITIRGAVTGNITATGRVELLSTARVTGKVTSPRVSMEDGAILQGTLEMSGGIGQSAWMTIEELARYLEVDVETVTQWAKGGRLPAQQEGDRWRFERAKVEEWLAQEKVK
;
A
#
# COMPACT_ATOMS: atom_id res chain seq x y z
N MET A 1 -23.12 -33.25 -29.20
CA MET A 1 -23.02 -32.71 -27.83
C MET A 1 -21.57 -32.31 -27.59
N ALA A 2 -21.29 -31.01 -27.52
CA ALA A 2 -19.92 -30.47 -27.56
C ALA A 2 -19.31 -30.40 -26.15
N ILE A 3 -18.15 -31.03 -26.00
CA ILE A 3 -17.31 -31.03 -24.81
C ILE A 3 -16.71 -29.62 -24.66
N ARG A 4 -17.09 -28.93 -23.57
CA ARG A 4 -16.66 -27.56 -23.26
C ARG A 4 -15.18 -27.62 -22.84
N ARG A 5 -14.29 -27.26 -23.77
CA ARG A 5 -12.85 -27.08 -23.54
C ARG A 5 -12.63 -26.05 -22.43
N GLN A 6 -12.18 -26.49 -21.26
CA GLN A 6 -11.53 -25.60 -20.30
C GLN A 6 -10.15 -25.25 -20.86
N ARG A 7 -9.92 -23.95 -21.03
CA ARG A 7 -8.63 -23.36 -21.37
C ARG A 7 -7.70 -23.52 -20.16
N PRO A 8 -6.49 -24.07 -20.31
CA PRO A 8 -5.48 -23.96 -19.27
C PRO A 8 -4.99 -22.50 -19.21
N GLU A 9 -5.17 -21.82 -18.09
CA GLU A 9 -4.50 -20.55 -17.82
C GLU A 9 -3.02 -20.83 -17.58
N GLU A 10 -2.16 -20.23 -18.40
CA GLU A 10 -0.71 -20.21 -18.23
C GLU A 10 -0.35 -19.69 -16.84
N SER A 11 0.08 -20.59 -15.97
CA SER A 11 0.76 -20.26 -14.72
C SER A 11 2.08 -19.60 -15.09
N ARG A 12 2.11 -18.26 -15.15
CA ARG A 12 3.34 -17.53 -14.88
C ARG A 12 3.80 -17.99 -13.51
N GLU A 13 4.87 -18.78 -13.46
CA GLU A 13 5.46 -19.22 -12.20
C GLU A 13 5.88 -17.97 -11.42
N GLU A 14 4.99 -17.45 -10.58
CA GLU A 14 5.36 -16.52 -9.53
C GLU A 14 6.35 -17.29 -8.65
N ARG A 15 7.64 -16.97 -8.81
CA ARG A 15 8.69 -17.62 -8.05
C ARG A 15 8.63 -17.12 -6.62
N TRP A 16 7.96 -17.90 -5.78
CA TRP A 16 7.94 -17.71 -4.35
C TRP A 16 9.23 -18.23 -3.73
N LEU A 17 9.89 -17.39 -2.94
CA LEU A 17 10.93 -17.85 -2.03
C LEU A 17 10.27 -18.19 -0.69
N GLU A 18 10.16 -19.48 -0.38
CA GLU A 18 9.62 -19.94 0.89
C GLU A 18 10.73 -20.03 1.94
N VAL A 19 10.46 -19.42 3.10
CA VAL A 19 11.37 -19.41 4.24
C VAL A 19 10.69 -20.07 5.44
N ASP A 20 11.11 -21.31 5.71
CA ASP A 20 10.68 -22.11 6.86
C ASP A 20 11.71 -22.13 8.01
N ALA A 21 12.80 -21.37 7.90
CA ALA A 21 13.85 -21.29 8.90
C ALA A 21 13.62 -20.15 9.90
N SER A 22 14.19 -20.28 11.10
CA SER A 22 14.34 -19.14 12.01
C SER A 22 15.50 -18.28 11.51
N MET A 23 15.20 -17.07 11.06
CA MET A 23 16.19 -16.16 10.49
C MET A 23 16.27 -14.87 11.31
N THR A 24 17.50 -14.42 11.57
CA THR A 24 17.77 -13.14 12.22
C THR A 24 18.72 -12.30 11.37
N GLY A 25 18.41 -11.01 11.20
CA GLY A 25 19.25 -10.08 10.46
C GLY A 25 18.47 -9.19 9.49
N THR A 26 19.21 -8.62 8.53
CA THR A 26 18.65 -7.69 7.54
C THR A 26 18.62 -8.37 6.17
N LEU A 27 17.43 -8.49 5.58
CA LEU A 27 17.26 -8.92 4.19
C LEU A 27 16.85 -7.71 3.35
N ALA A 28 17.56 -7.50 2.24
CA ALA A 28 17.24 -6.46 1.27
C ALA A 28 17.27 -7.07 -0.13
N PHE A 29 16.14 -7.03 -0.83
CA PHE A 29 16.00 -7.51 -2.20
C PHE A 29 15.94 -6.31 -3.15
N LYS A 30 16.90 -6.23 -4.09
CA LYS A 30 16.89 -5.18 -5.13
C LYS A 30 15.85 -5.42 -6.21
N ASP A 31 15.60 -6.70 -6.52
CA ASP A 31 14.64 -7.14 -7.52
C ASP A 31 13.26 -7.39 -6.89
N PRO A 32 12.16 -7.24 -7.66
CA PRO A 32 10.83 -7.60 -7.20
C PRO A 32 10.76 -9.12 -7.03
N VAL A 33 10.77 -9.58 -5.77
CA VAL A 33 10.70 -10.99 -5.39
C VAL A 33 9.46 -11.22 -4.56
N ASN A 34 8.76 -12.31 -4.86
CA ASN A 34 7.67 -12.80 -4.04
C ASN A 34 8.26 -13.63 -2.90
N LEU A 35 8.16 -13.13 -1.67
CA LEU A 35 8.71 -13.78 -0.49
C LEU A 35 7.57 -14.32 0.37
N GLN A 36 7.67 -15.57 0.78
CA GLN A 36 6.76 -16.16 1.76
C GLN A 36 7.54 -16.60 3.00
N ILE A 37 7.14 -16.07 4.16
CA ILE A 37 7.74 -16.42 5.45
C ILE A 37 6.75 -17.28 6.22
N ASN A 38 7.10 -18.54 6.45
CA ASN A 38 6.32 -19.48 7.26
C ASN A 38 6.92 -19.67 8.67
N GLY A 39 8.22 -19.35 8.84
CA GLY A 39 8.96 -19.52 10.09
C GLY A 39 9.00 -18.29 11.01
N ARG A 40 10.07 -18.19 11.80
CA ARG A 40 10.33 -17.04 12.69
C ARG A 40 11.33 -16.09 12.03
N PHE A 41 10.99 -14.81 11.95
CA PHE A 41 11.88 -13.79 11.40
C PHE A 41 12.08 -12.65 12.41
N GLU A 42 13.32 -12.25 12.68
CA GLU A 42 13.62 -11.09 13.53
C GLU A 42 14.68 -10.19 12.89
N GLY A 43 14.35 -8.90 12.67
CA GLY A 43 15.28 -7.94 12.07
C GLY A 43 14.63 -6.92 11.14
N THR A 44 15.19 -6.74 9.94
CA THR A 44 14.67 -5.76 8.96
C THR A 44 14.54 -6.43 7.60
N LEU A 45 13.40 -6.22 6.95
CA LEU A 45 13.10 -6.78 5.64
C LEU A 45 12.71 -5.66 4.68
N ASP A 46 13.48 -5.52 3.60
CA ASP A 46 13.21 -4.58 2.51
C ASP A 46 13.01 -5.37 1.22
N THR A 47 11.81 -5.28 0.65
CA THR A 47 11.47 -5.90 -0.63
C THR A 47 10.65 -4.93 -1.48
N LYS A 48 10.85 -4.97 -2.79
CA LYS A 48 10.01 -4.25 -3.75
C LYS A 48 8.89 -5.10 -4.33
N GLY A 49 8.79 -6.37 -3.91
CA GLY A 49 7.79 -7.32 -4.42
C GLY A 49 6.64 -7.57 -3.44
N HIS A 50 6.05 -8.76 -3.59
CA HIS A 50 5.00 -9.25 -2.71
C HIS A 50 5.61 -9.97 -1.51
N LEU A 51 5.11 -9.67 -0.32
CA LEU A 51 5.47 -10.36 0.91
C LEU A 51 4.24 -11.07 1.48
N ALA A 52 4.30 -12.39 1.61
CA ALA A 52 3.30 -13.17 2.31
C ALA A 52 3.86 -13.70 3.64
N ILE A 53 3.09 -13.52 4.71
CA ILE A 53 3.40 -14.08 6.03
C ILE A 53 2.42 -15.21 6.30
N GLY A 54 2.93 -16.43 6.43
CA GLY A 54 2.17 -17.63 6.70
C GLY A 54 1.47 -17.58 8.06
N GLU A 55 0.43 -18.41 8.23
CA GLU A 55 -0.42 -18.42 9.43
C GLU A 55 0.37 -18.75 10.72
N LYS A 56 1.36 -19.63 10.63
CA LYS A 56 2.20 -20.04 11.77
C LYS A 56 3.43 -19.17 11.96
N ALA A 57 3.63 -18.17 11.09
CA ALA A 57 4.82 -17.35 11.11
C ALA A 57 4.79 -16.34 12.27
N GLN A 58 5.97 -16.11 12.86
CA GLN A 58 6.18 -15.09 13.89
C GLN A 58 7.26 -14.12 13.42
N VAL A 59 6.84 -12.91 13.09
CA VAL A 59 7.70 -11.92 12.46
C VAL A 59 7.87 -10.72 13.40
N LYS A 60 9.07 -10.52 13.92
CA LYS A 60 9.40 -9.37 14.75
C LYS A 60 10.41 -8.48 14.03
N ALA A 61 9.91 -7.61 13.16
CA ALA A 61 10.78 -6.89 12.24
C ALA A 61 10.22 -5.54 11.81
N THR A 62 11.10 -4.70 11.26
CA THR A 62 10.70 -3.57 10.42
C THR A 62 10.60 -4.07 8.98
N ILE A 63 9.40 -4.01 8.42
CA ILE A 63 9.09 -4.54 7.09
C ILE A 63 8.79 -3.39 6.16
N THR A 64 9.48 -3.33 5.02
CA THR A 64 9.21 -2.42 3.92
C THR A 64 8.88 -3.25 2.68
N GLY A 65 7.72 -3.02 2.08
CA GLY A 65 7.19 -3.82 0.97
C GLY A 65 6.28 -3.01 0.04
N GLU A 66 6.02 -3.51 -1.17
CA GLU A 66 4.95 -2.95 -2.02
C GLU A 66 3.58 -3.51 -1.61
N SER A 67 3.47 -4.83 -1.61
CA SER A 67 2.23 -5.55 -1.27
C SER A 67 2.51 -6.55 -0.16
N ILE A 68 1.83 -6.41 0.97
CA ILE A 68 2.08 -7.23 2.16
C ILE A 68 0.80 -7.96 2.56
N THR A 69 0.80 -9.28 2.49
CA THR A 69 -0.31 -10.14 2.93
C THR A 69 0.09 -10.85 4.22
N ILE A 70 -0.70 -10.68 5.27
CA ILE A 70 -0.39 -11.16 6.62
C ILE A 70 -1.45 -12.18 7.01
N ARG A 71 -1.02 -13.39 7.39
CA ARG A 71 -1.88 -14.42 7.99
C ARG A 71 -1.44 -14.79 9.41
N GLY A 72 -0.17 -14.57 9.74
CA GLY A 72 0.41 -14.91 11.04
C GLY A 72 0.53 -13.73 12.00
N ALA A 73 1.46 -13.85 12.95
CA ALA A 73 1.74 -12.83 13.95
C ALA A 73 2.92 -11.94 13.53
N VAL A 74 2.70 -10.63 13.51
CA VAL A 74 3.70 -9.62 13.18
C VAL A 74 3.81 -8.60 14.30
N THR A 75 5.02 -8.35 14.78
CA THR A 75 5.30 -7.33 15.79
C THR A 75 6.38 -6.38 15.29
N GLY A 76 6.04 -5.12 15.06
CA GLY A 76 7.00 -4.13 14.58
C GLY A 76 6.38 -3.05 13.69
N ASN A 77 7.22 -2.42 12.89
CA ASN A 77 6.82 -1.35 11.98
C ASN A 77 6.64 -1.92 10.57
N ILE A 78 5.46 -1.76 9.99
CA ILE A 78 5.15 -2.23 8.64
C ILE A 78 4.95 -1.01 7.76
N THR A 79 5.76 -0.87 6.72
CA THR A 79 5.65 0.20 5.73
C THR A 79 5.36 -0.44 4.37
N ALA A 80 4.13 -0.28 3.88
CA ALA A 80 3.74 -0.71 2.56
C ALA A 80 3.57 0.49 1.63
N THR A 81 4.17 0.47 0.44
CA THR A 81 3.98 1.52 -0.57
C THR A 81 2.71 1.30 -1.41
N GLY A 82 2.18 0.08 -1.47
CA GLY A 82 1.01 -0.28 -2.28
C GLY A 82 -0.21 -0.67 -1.44
N ARG A 83 -0.19 -1.85 -0.82
CA ARG A 83 -1.31 -2.34 -0.01
C ARG A 83 -0.89 -3.30 1.09
N VAL A 84 -1.66 -3.31 2.17
CA VAL A 84 -1.59 -4.32 3.24
C VAL A 84 -2.90 -5.10 3.28
N GLU A 85 -2.80 -6.41 3.27
CA GLU A 85 -3.92 -7.34 3.42
C GLU A 85 -3.73 -8.13 4.71
N LEU A 86 -4.68 -8.01 5.62
CA LEU A 86 -4.74 -8.76 6.86
C LEU A 86 -5.82 -9.83 6.70
N LEU A 87 -5.41 -11.09 6.61
CA LEU A 87 -6.35 -12.20 6.52
C LEU A 87 -6.94 -12.56 7.89
N SER A 88 -7.92 -13.46 7.90
CA SER A 88 -8.71 -13.83 9.09
C SER A 88 -7.91 -14.20 10.35
N THR A 89 -6.70 -14.74 10.21
CA THR A 89 -5.85 -15.15 11.35
C THR A 89 -4.75 -14.14 11.70
N ALA A 90 -4.68 -13.01 10.97
CA ALA A 90 -3.61 -12.04 11.10
C ALA A 90 -3.62 -11.36 12.47
N ARG A 91 -2.43 -11.27 13.10
CA ARG A 91 -2.24 -10.52 14.34
C ARG A 91 -1.08 -9.56 14.19
N VAL A 92 -1.38 -8.28 14.04
CA VAL A 92 -0.35 -7.23 13.89
C VAL A 92 -0.29 -6.39 15.15
N THR A 93 0.91 -6.22 15.70
CA THR A 93 1.17 -5.34 16.84
C THR A 93 2.26 -4.33 16.48
N GLY A 94 1.93 -3.03 16.49
CA GLY A 94 2.89 -1.96 16.18
C GLY A 94 2.34 -0.90 15.24
N LYS A 95 3.24 -0.22 14.52
CA LYS A 95 2.87 0.85 13.58
C LYS A 95 2.75 0.28 12.17
N VAL A 96 1.61 0.50 11.52
CA VAL A 96 1.37 0.13 10.12
C VAL A 96 1.19 1.39 9.31
N THR A 97 1.97 1.55 8.25
CA THR A 97 1.89 2.66 7.32
C THR A 97 1.61 2.11 5.93
N SER A 98 0.45 2.43 5.34
CA SER A 98 0.09 1.94 4.01
C SER A 98 -0.95 2.81 3.31
N PRO A 99 -0.92 2.99 1.98
CA PRO A 99 -1.97 3.72 1.28
C PRO A 99 -3.32 2.99 1.25
N ARG A 100 -3.31 1.65 1.28
CA ARG A 100 -4.54 0.84 1.28
C ARG A 100 -4.41 -0.31 2.25
N VAL A 101 -5.42 -0.51 3.07
CA VAL A 101 -5.48 -1.65 3.99
C VAL A 101 -6.79 -2.40 3.77
N SER A 102 -6.69 -3.72 3.61
CA SER A 102 -7.82 -4.64 3.61
C SER A 102 -7.72 -5.54 4.84
N MET A 103 -8.83 -5.71 5.56
CA MET A 103 -8.92 -6.57 6.74
C MET A 103 -10.08 -7.55 6.56
N GLU A 104 -9.78 -8.84 6.68
CA GLU A 104 -10.79 -9.90 6.77
C GLU A 104 -11.33 -10.05 8.20
N ASP A 105 -12.46 -10.74 8.32
CA ASP A 105 -13.07 -11.06 9.60
C ASP A 105 -12.15 -11.95 10.45
N GLY A 106 -11.91 -11.55 11.69
CA GLY A 106 -10.97 -12.21 12.61
C GLY A 106 -9.57 -11.59 12.68
N ALA A 107 -9.20 -10.70 11.74
CA ALA A 107 -7.93 -10.01 11.78
C ALA A 107 -7.83 -9.05 12.98
N ILE A 108 -6.73 -9.12 13.73
CA ILE A 108 -6.46 -8.27 14.89
C ILE A 108 -5.29 -7.34 14.58
N LEU A 109 -5.52 -6.03 14.63
CA LEU A 109 -4.48 -5.01 14.57
C LEU A 109 -4.46 -4.23 15.90
N GLN A 110 -3.32 -4.27 16.59
CA GLN A 110 -3.07 -3.58 17.85
C GLN A 110 -1.94 -2.56 17.68
N GLY A 111 -2.28 -1.28 17.55
CA GLY A 111 -1.29 -0.21 17.48
C GLY A 111 -1.77 0.96 16.62
N THR A 112 -0.83 1.60 15.93
CA THR A 112 -1.10 2.81 15.15
C THR A 112 -1.15 2.47 13.67
N LEU A 113 -2.29 2.72 13.03
CA LEU A 113 -2.42 2.62 11.58
C LEU A 113 -2.39 4.04 10.98
N GLU A 114 -1.39 4.31 10.14
CA GLU A 114 -1.25 5.54 9.36
C GLU A 114 -1.47 5.25 7.89
N MET A 115 -2.53 5.80 7.31
CA MET A 115 -2.76 5.63 5.87
C MET A 115 -2.00 6.69 5.08
N SER A 116 -0.89 6.31 4.43
CA SER A 116 0.04 7.23 3.75
C SER A 116 -0.37 7.61 2.32
N GLY A 117 -1.50 7.11 1.83
CA GLY A 117 -1.97 7.48 0.50
C GLY A 117 -3.39 7.01 0.20
N GLY A 118 -4.35 7.81 0.62
CA GLY A 118 -5.70 7.82 0.04
C GLY A 118 -5.75 8.37 -1.38
N ILE A 119 -4.82 8.01 -2.28
CA ILE A 119 -4.96 8.36 -3.72
C ILE A 119 -5.73 7.27 -4.49
N GLY A 120 -6.44 6.40 -3.77
CA GLY A 120 -7.20 5.27 -4.31
C GLY A 120 -8.67 5.62 -4.54
N GLN A 121 -9.00 6.00 -5.77
CA GLN A 121 -10.36 5.99 -6.36
C GLN A 121 -11.39 7.02 -5.87
N SER A 122 -11.06 7.96 -5.00
CA SER A 122 -11.97 9.09 -4.81
C SER A 122 -11.88 10.01 -6.02
N ALA A 123 -13.02 10.33 -6.63
CA ALA A 123 -13.10 11.43 -7.61
C ALA A 123 -12.56 12.74 -7.02
N TRP A 124 -12.56 12.86 -5.68
CA TRP A 124 -12.11 14.02 -4.92
C TRP A 124 -10.88 13.73 -4.08
N MET A 125 -9.86 14.56 -4.23
CA MET A 125 -8.61 14.60 -3.47
C MET A 125 -8.69 15.68 -2.40
N THR A 126 -8.01 15.48 -1.27
CA THR A 126 -7.70 16.49 -0.27
C THR A 126 -6.55 17.39 -0.74
N ILE A 127 -6.28 18.47 0.01
CA ILE A 127 -5.19 19.38 -0.32
C ILE A 127 -3.81 18.73 -0.18
N GLU A 128 -3.64 17.85 0.80
CA GLU A 128 -2.40 17.11 1.02
C GLU A 128 -2.19 16.03 -0.05
N GLU A 129 -3.26 15.37 -0.50
CA GLU A 129 -3.21 14.40 -1.60
C GLU A 129 -2.85 15.08 -2.92
N LEU A 130 -3.48 16.22 -3.21
CA LEU A 130 -3.18 17.00 -4.41
C LEU A 130 -1.75 17.53 -4.41
N ALA A 131 -1.26 18.04 -3.27
CA ALA A 131 0.12 18.52 -3.11
C ALA A 131 1.13 17.40 -3.44
N ARG A 132 0.88 16.20 -2.91
CA ARG A 132 1.68 15.02 -3.21
C ARG A 132 1.58 14.59 -4.68
N TYR A 133 0.41 14.70 -5.29
CA TYR A 133 0.19 14.36 -6.70
C TYR A 133 0.90 15.32 -7.66
N LEU A 134 0.91 16.61 -7.34
CA LEU A 134 1.56 17.66 -8.14
C LEU A 134 3.06 17.82 -7.83
N GLU A 135 3.58 17.10 -6.84
CA GLU A 135 4.95 17.24 -6.32
C GLU A 135 5.28 18.68 -5.88
N VAL A 136 4.32 19.36 -5.25
CA VAL A 136 4.47 20.73 -4.70
C VAL A 136 4.07 20.80 -3.23
N ASP A 137 4.50 21.86 -2.53
CA ASP A 137 4.08 22.12 -1.15
C ASP A 137 2.58 22.36 -1.00
N VAL A 138 2.02 21.93 0.14
CA VAL A 138 0.60 22.12 0.50
C VAL A 138 0.21 23.61 0.50
N GLU A 139 1.13 24.48 0.86
CA GLU A 139 0.92 25.93 0.83
C GLU A 139 0.70 26.43 -0.61
N THR A 140 1.48 25.95 -1.57
CA THR A 140 1.33 26.27 -2.99
C THR A 140 -0.05 25.87 -3.50
N VAL A 141 -0.52 24.66 -3.17
CA VAL A 141 -1.88 24.21 -3.50
C VAL A 141 -2.94 25.08 -2.84
N THR A 142 -2.72 25.51 -1.59
CA THR A 142 -3.63 26.40 -0.86
C THR A 142 -3.75 27.75 -1.54
N GLN A 143 -2.63 28.32 -1.99
CA GLN A 143 -2.62 29.59 -2.71
C GLN A 143 -3.35 29.48 -4.05
N TRP A 144 -3.17 28.38 -4.79
CA TRP A 144 -3.87 28.16 -6.05
C TRP A 144 -5.37 27.93 -5.87
N ALA A 145 -5.79 27.22 -4.82
CA ALA A 145 -7.19 27.04 -4.48
C ALA A 145 -7.85 28.38 -4.11
N LYS A 146 -7.24 29.17 -3.20
CA LYS A 146 -7.74 30.50 -2.81
C LYS A 146 -7.73 31.51 -3.95
N GLY A 147 -6.72 31.45 -4.81
CA GLY A 147 -6.59 32.32 -5.98
C GLY A 147 -7.45 31.90 -7.18
N GLY A 148 -8.21 30.80 -7.07
CA GLY A 148 -9.04 30.29 -8.16
C GLY A 148 -8.25 29.77 -9.37
N ARG A 149 -6.94 29.57 -9.25
CA ARG A 149 -6.07 29.06 -10.33
C ARG A 149 -6.27 27.57 -10.55
N LEU A 150 -6.58 26.83 -9.49
CA LEU A 150 -6.76 25.38 -9.52
C LEU A 150 -8.23 25.03 -9.21
N PRO A 151 -8.87 24.12 -9.98
CA PRO A 151 -10.27 23.76 -9.77
C PRO A 151 -10.48 23.08 -8.41
N ALA A 152 -10.96 23.85 -7.44
CA ALA A 152 -11.20 23.43 -6.07
C ALA A 152 -12.68 23.62 -5.71
N GLN A 153 -13.22 22.70 -4.91
CA GLN A 153 -14.56 22.80 -4.33
C GLN A 153 -14.42 22.84 -2.80
N GLN A 154 -15.01 23.84 -2.17
CA GLN A 154 -14.96 23.97 -0.72
C GLN A 154 -16.14 23.22 -0.11
N GLU A 155 -15.84 22.18 0.67
CA GLU A 155 -16.85 21.41 1.40
C GLU A 155 -16.67 21.69 2.90
N GLY A 156 -17.41 22.66 3.40
CA GLY A 156 -17.24 23.19 4.76
C GLY A 156 -15.89 23.88 4.95
N ASP A 157 -15.07 23.37 5.85
CA ASP A 157 -13.75 23.92 6.20
C ASP A 157 -12.58 23.27 5.42
N ARG A 158 -12.88 22.39 4.46
CA ARG A 158 -11.85 21.63 3.73
C ARG A 158 -11.96 21.84 2.23
N TRP A 159 -10.80 21.96 1.59
CA TRP A 159 -10.70 21.96 0.14
C TRP A 159 -10.75 20.54 -0.41
N ARG A 160 -11.57 20.34 -1.44
CA ARG A 160 -11.68 19.11 -2.22
C ARG A 160 -11.35 19.41 -3.67
N PHE A 161 -10.65 18.49 -4.32
CA PHE A 161 -10.15 18.66 -5.67
C PHE A 161 -10.55 17.50 -6.54
N GLU A 162 -11.34 17.77 -7.58
CA GLU A 162 -11.78 16.71 -8.47
C GLU A 162 -10.64 16.31 -9.41
N ARG A 163 -10.25 15.02 -9.39
CA ARG A 163 -9.08 14.53 -10.14
C ARG A 163 -9.18 14.82 -11.62
N ALA A 164 -10.34 14.57 -12.23
CA ALA A 164 -10.55 14.82 -13.66
C ALA A 164 -10.30 16.30 -14.03
N LYS A 165 -10.77 17.23 -13.19
CA LYS A 165 -10.57 18.68 -13.41
C LYS A 165 -9.12 19.10 -13.18
N VAL A 166 -8.44 18.52 -12.19
CA VAL A 166 -7.01 18.78 -11.94
C VAL A 166 -6.15 18.29 -13.11
N GLU A 167 -6.43 17.09 -13.62
CA GLU A 167 -5.72 16.52 -14.79
C GLU A 167 -5.95 17.35 -16.06
N GLU A 168 -7.18 17.84 -16.27
CA GLU A 168 -7.50 18.77 -17.36
C GLU A 168 -6.74 20.11 -17.24
N TRP A 169 -6.70 20.68 -16.04
CA TRP A 169 -5.94 21.90 -15.76
C TRP A 169 -4.44 21.73 -16.01
N LEU A 170 -3.85 20.61 -15.55
CA LEU A 170 -2.44 20.28 -15.82
C LEU A 170 -2.14 20.16 -17.31
N ALA A 171 -3.06 19.59 -18.08
CA ALA A 171 -2.91 19.48 -19.53
C ALA A 171 -2.90 20.85 -20.21
N GLN A 172 -3.68 21.82 -19.72
CA GLN A 172 -3.67 23.19 -20.24
C GLN A 172 -2.39 23.96 -19.88
N GLU A 173 -1.82 23.69 -18.70
CA GLU A 173 -0.61 24.39 -18.23
C GLU A 173 0.66 23.90 -18.93
N LYS A 174 0.72 22.63 -19.36
CA LYS A 174 1.84 22.07 -20.17
C LYS A 174 1.84 22.47 -21.65
N VAL A 175 0.79 23.12 -22.14
CA VAL A 175 0.63 23.52 -23.56
C VAL A 175 1.11 24.96 -23.82
N LYS A 176 1.66 25.64 -22.80
CA LYS A 176 2.26 26.98 -22.91
C LYS A 176 3.77 27.00 -22.78
#